data_AF-A0A7K0TJH5-F1
#
_entry.id   AF-A0A7K0TJH5-F1
#
_cell.length_a   1.000
_cell.length_b   1.000
_cell.length_c   1.000
_cell.angle_alpha   90.00
_cell.angle_beta   90.00
_cell.angle_gamma   90.00
#
_symmetry.space_group_name_H-M   'P 1'
#
loop_
_entity.id
_entity.type
_entity.pdbx_description
1 polymer ?
#
loop_
_entity_poly.entity_id
_entity_poly.type
_entity_poly.pdbx_seq_one_letter_code
_entity_poly.pdbx_strand_id
1 'polypeptide(L)'
;KAILLNFTNPAGLITEALLRHVPELTTIGLCNVPWNLRTEVSTALNAPLNDVRLDYIGLNHLSWVRGISIGDSDRTHDALTAFSDLVIKQGAQPDEPYWNSDSLKIVNAIPNYYLLYYYETERWLHHQEMNPTRASEVMKIERDLIEKFKDTSITEKPAELMLRGGAYYSDSAAELMADIYTDAGTIHIVNTKNNGAVPGIPSDFVMEIPAIINASGAHSIPTSAMRPDMDSLVRSVKDFELLSIDAAVTGNEESAVRALITNPLGPDISQAYPLWKRLREENKGLLGIFNE
;
A
#
# COMPACT_ATOMS: atom_id res chain seq x y z
N LYS A 1 -18.15 6.37 -19.76
CA LYS A 1 -16.83 6.97 -19.48
C LYS A 1 -16.01 5.91 -18.77
N ALA A 2 -14.75 5.68 -19.15
CA ALA A 2 -13.93 4.65 -18.49
C ALA A 2 -13.48 5.13 -17.09
N ILE A 3 -13.30 4.18 -16.16
CA ILE A 3 -12.67 4.39 -14.86
C ILE A 3 -11.28 3.76 -14.92
N LEU A 4 -10.25 4.51 -14.52
CA LEU A 4 -8.88 3.99 -14.44
C LEU A 4 -8.69 3.26 -13.10
N LEU A 5 -8.33 1.98 -13.15
CA LEU A 5 -7.90 1.23 -11.97
C LEU A 5 -6.37 1.20 -11.93
N ASN A 6 -5.77 1.90 -10.97
CA ASN A 6 -4.33 2.03 -10.87
C ASN A 6 -3.72 0.98 -9.92
N PHE A 7 -2.84 0.14 -10.47
CA PHE A 7 -2.00 -0.79 -9.72
C PHE A 7 -0.52 -0.42 -9.76
N THR A 8 -0.15 0.55 -10.60
CA THR A 8 1.23 0.96 -10.73
C THR A 8 1.69 1.57 -9.41
N ASN A 9 2.74 1.00 -8.85
CA ASN A 9 3.32 1.48 -7.60
C ASN A 9 4.25 2.68 -7.84
N PRO A 10 4.36 3.61 -6.87
CA PRO A 10 3.63 3.66 -5.60
C PRO A 10 2.15 4.08 -5.79
N ALA A 11 1.21 3.19 -5.47
CA ALA A 11 -0.17 3.29 -5.97
C ALA A 11 -0.93 4.47 -5.36
N GLY A 12 -0.71 4.73 -4.06
CA GLY A 12 -1.27 5.89 -3.36
C GLY A 12 -0.80 7.22 -3.96
N LEU A 13 0.52 7.42 -4.05
CA LEU A 13 1.16 8.61 -4.63
C LEU A 13 0.72 8.87 -6.07
N ILE A 14 0.71 7.85 -6.93
CA ILE A 14 0.25 8.00 -8.32
C ILE A 14 -1.24 8.38 -8.37
N THR A 15 -2.06 7.79 -7.51
CA THR A 15 -3.50 8.14 -7.41
C THR A 15 -3.70 9.57 -6.94
N GLU A 16 -2.89 10.05 -5.98
CA GLU A 16 -2.86 11.45 -5.53
C GLU A 16 -2.52 12.39 -6.70
N ALA A 17 -1.46 12.09 -7.46
CA ALA A 17 -1.05 12.89 -8.59
C ALA A 17 -2.15 12.99 -9.66
N LEU A 18 -2.75 11.87 -10.04
CA LEU A 18 -3.82 11.81 -11.04
C LEU A 18 -5.05 12.61 -10.60
N LEU A 19 -5.49 12.45 -9.34
CA LEU A 19 -6.68 13.12 -8.82
C LEU A 19 -6.50 14.62 -8.58
N ARG A 20 -5.26 15.10 -8.44
CA ARG A 20 -4.92 16.52 -8.33
C ARG A 20 -4.76 17.20 -9.69
N HIS A 21 -4.07 16.55 -10.63
CA HIS A 21 -3.64 17.18 -11.88
C HIS A 21 -4.47 16.78 -13.09
N VAL A 22 -5.34 15.77 -12.97
CA VAL A 22 -6.27 15.32 -14.03
C VAL A 22 -7.68 15.16 -13.44
N PRO A 23 -8.33 16.25 -12.96
CA PRO A 23 -9.56 16.18 -12.19
C PRO A 23 -10.76 15.57 -12.93
N GLU A 24 -10.74 15.55 -14.26
CA GLU A 24 -11.74 14.89 -15.10
C GLU A 24 -11.61 13.36 -15.14
N LEU A 25 -10.47 12.80 -14.71
CA LEU A 25 -10.22 11.36 -14.66
C LEU A 25 -10.83 10.75 -13.40
N THR A 26 -11.75 9.81 -13.59
CA THR A 26 -12.19 8.94 -12.51
C THR A 26 -11.17 7.83 -12.36
N THR A 27 -10.44 7.82 -11.23
CA THR A 27 -9.41 6.81 -10.94
C THR A 27 -9.60 6.24 -9.54
N ILE A 28 -9.28 4.96 -9.38
CA ILE A 28 -9.28 4.24 -8.10
C ILE A 28 -7.95 3.51 -8.01
N GLY A 29 -7.15 3.79 -6.98
CA GLY A 29 -5.89 3.07 -6.75
C GLY A 29 -6.11 1.82 -5.90
N LEU A 30 -5.37 0.74 -6.20
CA LEU A 30 -5.55 -0.56 -5.58
C LEU A 30 -4.26 -1.13 -5.01
N CYS A 31 -4.42 -1.86 -3.90
CA CYS A 31 -3.37 -2.62 -3.23
C CYS A 31 -3.91 -4.01 -2.89
N ASN A 32 -3.06 -5.03 -2.89
CA ASN A 32 -3.46 -6.38 -2.48
C ASN A 32 -3.40 -6.58 -0.96
N VAL A 33 -2.71 -5.72 -0.21
CA VAL A 33 -2.57 -5.88 1.25
C VAL A 33 -3.91 -5.90 1.98
N PRO A 34 -4.87 -4.99 1.73
CA PRO A 34 -6.19 -5.05 2.36
C PRO A 34 -6.93 -6.37 2.07
N TRP A 35 -6.82 -6.88 0.85
CA TRP A 35 -7.43 -8.14 0.44
C TRP A 35 -6.84 -9.33 1.20
N ASN A 36 -5.52 -9.39 1.30
CA ASN A 36 -4.81 -10.45 2.01
C ASN A 36 -5.19 -10.46 3.48
N LEU A 37 -5.16 -9.30 4.14
CA LEU A 37 -5.53 -9.17 5.55
C LEU A 37 -6.99 -9.59 5.81
N ARG A 38 -7.93 -9.20 4.94
CA ARG A 38 -9.33 -9.63 5.05
C ARG A 38 -9.47 -11.15 4.92
N THR A 39 -8.69 -11.76 4.02
CA THR A 39 -8.67 -13.22 3.80
C THR A 39 -8.05 -13.97 4.98
N GLU A 40 -6.96 -13.45 5.54
CA GLU A 40 -6.30 -14.00 6.73
C GLU A 40 -7.25 -13.96 7.95
N VAL A 41 -7.92 -12.83 8.19
CA VAL A 41 -8.90 -12.69 9.27
C VAL A 41 -10.11 -13.61 9.07
N SER A 42 -10.64 -13.68 7.84
CA SER A 42 -11.75 -14.59 7.48
C SER A 42 -11.38 -16.05 7.80
N THR A 43 -10.19 -16.47 7.40
CA THR A 43 -9.69 -17.84 7.65
C THR A 43 -9.48 -18.09 9.14
N ALA A 44 -8.81 -17.17 9.83
CA ALA A 44 -8.45 -17.31 11.23
C ALA A 44 -9.67 -17.36 12.16
N LEU A 45 -10.74 -16.63 11.83
CA LEU A 45 -11.99 -16.61 12.60
C LEU A 45 -13.08 -17.52 12.03
N ASN A 46 -12.78 -18.30 10.99
CA ASN A 46 -13.72 -19.17 10.28
C ASN A 46 -15.04 -18.47 9.93
N ALA A 47 -14.92 -17.27 9.34
CA ALA A 47 -16.03 -16.40 8.99
C ALA A 47 -16.10 -16.18 7.48
N PRO A 48 -17.30 -16.04 6.88
CA PRO A 48 -17.42 -15.70 5.47
C PRO A 48 -16.69 -14.39 5.14
N LEU A 49 -15.89 -14.36 4.06
CA LEU A 49 -15.12 -13.18 3.66
C LEU A 49 -16.02 -11.94 3.52
N ASN A 50 -17.24 -12.12 3.03
CA ASN A 50 -18.25 -11.08 2.83
C ASN A 50 -18.78 -10.47 4.12
N ASP A 51 -18.63 -11.14 5.26
CA ASP A 51 -19.07 -10.64 6.56
C ASP A 51 -17.96 -9.90 7.29
N VAL A 52 -16.70 -10.06 6.87
CA VAL A 52 -15.55 -9.37 7.46
C VAL A 52 -15.53 -7.91 7.02
N ARG A 53 -15.51 -7.00 8.00
CA ARG A 53 -15.30 -5.57 7.82
C ARG A 53 -14.09 -5.14 8.64
N LEU A 54 -13.26 -4.30 8.03
CA LEU A 54 -12.04 -3.79 8.64
C LEU A 54 -12.18 -2.29 8.85
N ASP A 55 -11.94 -1.81 10.06
CA ASP A 55 -11.61 -0.41 10.31
C ASP A 55 -10.16 -0.18 9.86
N TYR A 56 -10.00 -0.03 8.54
CA TYR A 56 -8.73 0.14 7.85
C TYR A 56 -8.46 1.62 7.62
N ILE A 57 -7.24 2.06 7.95
CA ILE A 57 -6.88 3.46 7.81
C ILE A 57 -5.40 3.65 7.50
N GLY A 58 -5.08 4.62 6.65
CA GLY A 58 -3.73 5.06 6.36
C GLY A 58 -3.55 5.49 4.90
N LEU A 59 -2.33 5.32 4.41
CA LEU A 59 -1.94 5.46 3.01
C LEU A 59 -1.63 4.07 2.43
N ASN A 60 -1.50 4.01 1.11
CA ASN A 60 -0.97 2.82 0.45
C ASN A 60 0.39 2.42 1.05
N HIS A 61 0.54 1.15 1.45
CA HIS A 61 1.74 0.63 2.12
C HIS A 61 2.08 1.28 3.47
N LEU A 62 1.16 2.05 4.08
CA LEU A 62 1.35 2.68 5.38
C LEU A 62 0.00 2.79 6.08
N SER A 63 -0.44 1.66 6.65
CA SER A 63 -1.83 1.51 7.09
C SER A 63 -1.99 0.52 8.23
N TRP A 64 -3.11 0.61 8.92
CA TRP A 64 -3.46 -0.22 10.07
C TRP A 64 -4.92 -0.66 9.99
N VAL A 65 -5.19 -1.87 10.48
CA VAL A 65 -6.54 -2.30 10.86
C VAL A 65 -6.70 -2.10 12.36
N ARG A 66 -7.48 -1.11 12.76
CA ARG A 66 -7.70 -0.74 14.18
C ARG A 66 -8.81 -1.55 14.85
N GLY A 67 -9.72 -2.08 14.04
CA GLY A 67 -10.91 -2.79 14.48
C GLY A 67 -11.43 -3.73 13.40
N ILE A 68 -12.08 -4.80 13.82
CA ILE A 68 -12.60 -5.85 12.94
C ILE A 68 -14.00 -6.22 13.41
N SER A 69 -14.97 -6.21 12.50
CA SER A 69 -16.29 -6.77 12.75
C SER A 69 -16.61 -7.91 11.80
N ILE A 70 -17.40 -8.87 12.28
CA ILE A 70 -18.00 -9.93 11.49
C ILE A 70 -19.51 -9.79 11.64
N GLY A 71 -20.17 -9.38 10.56
CA GLY A 71 -21.55 -8.89 10.63
C GLY A 71 -21.64 -7.70 11.61
N ASP A 72 -22.56 -7.79 12.57
CA ASP A 72 -22.78 -6.75 13.59
C ASP A 72 -21.93 -6.93 14.86
N SER A 73 -21.08 -7.96 14.93
CA SER A 73 -20.28 -8.26 16.12
C SER A 73 -18.86 -7.73 15.99
N ASP A 74 -18.40 -6.97 16.99
CA ASP A 74 -16.99 -6.61 17.15
C ASP A 74 -16.17 -7.86 17.51
N ARG A 75 -15.16 -8.15 16.68
CA ARG A 75 -14.25 -9.29 16.80
C ARG A 75 -12.79 -8.83 16.84
N THR A 76 -12.54 -7.57 17.18
CA THR A 76 -11.20 -6.96 17.16
C THR A 76 -10.22 -7.72 18.05
N HIS A 77 -10.59 -8.05 19.28
CA HIS A 77 -9.71 -8.77 20.21
C HIS A 77 -9.33 -10.16 19.69
N ASP A 78 -10.32 -10.90 19.17
CA ASP A 78 -10.11 -12.24 18.63
C ASP A 78 -9.21 -12.20 17.40
N ALA A 79 -9.42 -11.22 16.51
CA ALA A 79 -8.63 -11.06 15.31
C ALA A 79 -7.18 -10.65 15.63
N LEU A 80 -6.94 -9.74 16.58
CA LEU A 80 -5.59 -9.38 17.02
C LEU A 80 -4.85 -10.56 17.65
N THR A 81 -5.56 -11.39 18.42
CA THR A 81 -5.02 -12.61 19.01
C THR A 81 -4.65 -13.61 17.91
N ALA A 82 -5.58 -13.87 16.98
CA ALA A 82 -5.35 -14.81 15.90
C ALA A 82 -4.24 -14.36 14.93
N PHE A 83 -4.15 -13.06 14.64
CA PHE A 83 -3.06 -12.49 13.85
C PHE A 83 -1.71 -12.65 14.56
N SER A 84 -1.66 -12.38 15.88
CA SER A 84 -0.45 -12.60 16.67
C SER A 84 0.00 -14.06 16.63
N ASP A 85 -0.94 -15.01 16.76
CA ASP A 85 -0.65 -16.45 16.66
C ASP A 85 -0.15 -16.85 15.26
N LEU A 86 -0.74 -16.29 14.21
CA LEU A 86 -0.33 -16.53 12.83
C LEU A 86 1.10 -16.06 12.58
N VAL A 87 1.43 -14.85 13.03
CA VAL A 87 2.78 -14.28 12.91
C VAL A 87 3.80 -15.13 13.69
N ILE A 88 3.45 -15.60 14.90
CA ILE A 88 4.30 -16.52 15.68
C ILE A 88 4.51 -17.85 14.91
N LYS A 89 3.45 -18.40 14.31
CA LYS A 89 3.50 -19.68 13.58
C LYS A 89 4.29 -19.61 12.28
N GLN A 90 4.19 -18.50 11.54
CA GLN A 90 4.97 -18.29 10.32
C GLN A 90 6.48 -18.23 10.62
N GLY A 91 6.83 -17.86 11.86
CA GLY A 91 8.19 -17.87 12.35
C GLY A 91 9.00 -16.71 11.81
N ALA A 92 9.97 -16.27 12.60
CA ALA A 92 10.98 -15.34 12.13
C ALA A 92 11.89 -16.05 11.13
N GLN A 93 12.07 -15.49 9.92
CA GLN A 93 13.28 -15.81 9.19
C GLN A 93 14.46 -15.25 9.98
N PRO A 94 15.58 -16.00 10.10
CA PRO A 94 16.80 -15.44 10.65
C PRO A 94 17.13 -14.20 9.81
N ASP A 95 17.20 -13.04 10.44
CA ASP A 95 17.65 -11.78 9.86
C ASP A 95 16.63 -10.93 9.08
N GLU A 96 15.44 -11.41 8.73
CA GLU A 96 14.38 -10.53 8.17
C GLU A 96 13.56 -9.88 9.31
N PRO A 97 13.35 -8.55 9.31
CA PRO A 97 12.47 -7.91 10.29
C PRO A 97 11.05 -8.45 10.21
N TYR A 98 10.45 -8.71 11.37
CA TYR A 98 9.11 -9.28 11.47
C TYR A 98 8.38 -8.72 12.69
N TRP A 99 7.05 -8.73 12.64
CA TRP A 99 6.22 -8.39 13.80
C TRP A 99 6.33 -9.49 14.87
N ASN A 100 6.52 -9.12 16.12
CA ASN A 100 6.44 -10.07 17.23
C ASN A 100 5.28 -9.73 18.16
N SER A 101 4.92 -10.65 19.06
CA SER A 101 3.78 -10.48 19.96
C SER A 101 3.83 -9.19 20.78
N ASP A 102 5.00 -8.77 21.23
CA ASP A 102 5.12 -7.56 22.06
C ASP A 102 4.99 -6.28 21.23
N SER A 103 5.54 -6.26 20.01
CA SER A 103 5.32 -5.15 19.07
C SER A 103 3.84 -5.01 18.69
N LEU A 104 3.13 -6.12 18.46
CA LEU A 104 1.70 -6.10 18.10
C LEU A 104 0.83 -5.63 19.27
N LYS A 105 1.17 -6.01 20.51
CA LYS A 105 0.48 -5.49 21.72
C LYS A 105 0.63 -3.98 21.86
N ILE A 106 1.82 -3.44 21.59
CA ILE A 106 2.07 -1.99 21.68
C ILE A 106 1.33 -1.24 20.57
N VAL A 107 1.41 -1.72 19.33
CA VAL A 107 0.71 -1.12 18.19
C VAL A 107 -0.82 -1.16 18.40
N ASN A 108 -1.32 -2.24 19.01
CA ASN A 108 -2.74 -2.48 19.30
C ASN A 108 -3.63 -2.28 18.05
N ALA A 109 -3.16 -2.81 16.94
CA ALA A 109 -3.80 -2.84 15.63
C ALA A 109 -3.08 -3.92 14.79
N ILE A 110 -3.66 -4.33 13.67
CA ILE A 110 -2.94 -5.15 12.68
C ILE A 110 -2.22 -4.19 11.72
N PRO A 111 -0.89 -4.07 11.78
CA PRO A 111 -0.15 -3.17 10.89
C PRO A 111 0.05 -3.78 9.51
N ASN A 112 0.07 -2.92 8.49
CA ASN A 112 0.62 -3.29 7.19
C ASN A 112 2.09 -3.74 7.34
N TYR A 113 2.50 -4.83 6.68
CA TYR A 113 3.86 -5.35 6.81
C TYR A 113 4.94 -4.35 6.36
N TYR A 114 4.62 -3.41 5.46
CA TYR A 114 5.51 -2.30 5.08
C TYR A 114 5.84 -1.36 6.24
N LEU A 115 5.06 -1.31 7.31
CA LEU A 115 5.36 -0.47 8.48
C LEU A 115 6.65 -0.90 9.20
N LEU A 116 7.15 -2.11 8.97
CA LEU A 116 8.45 -2.53 9.48
C LEU A 116 9.60 -1.68 8.91
N TYR A 117 9.48 -1.11 7.70
CA TYR A 117 10.50 -0.18 7.20
C TYR A 117 10.65 1.07 8.09
N TYR A 118 9.59 1.45 8.81
CA TYR A 118 9.57 2.60 9.72
C TYR A 118 9.85 2.22 11.17
N TYR A 119 9.35 1.07 11.63
CA TYR A 119 9.49 0.65 13.03
C TYR A 119 10.73 -0.22 13.30
N GLU A 120 11.35 -0.78 12.25
CA GLU A 120 12.52 -1.65 12.33
C GLU A 120 13.58 -1.25 11.28
N THR A 121 13.72 0.06 11.00
CA THR A 121 14.59 0.60 9.92
C THR A 121 16.02 0.06 9.99
N GLU A 122 16.66 0.10 11.15
CA GLU A 122 18.03 -0.39 11.32
C GLU A 122 18.17 -1.89 11.01
N ARG A 123 17.19 -2.70 11.41
CA ARG A 123 17.19 -4.14 11.11
C ARG A 123 16.98 -4.39 9.62
N TRP A 124 16.13 -3.59 8.97
CA TRP A 124 15.97 -3.65 7.51
C TRP A 124 17.25 -3.27 6.77
N LEU A 125 17.95 -2.22 7.21
CA LEU A 125 19.24 -1.84 6.62
C LEU A 125 20.25 -2.98 6.75
N HIS A 126 20.40 -3.55 7.94
CA HIS A 126 21.31 -4.69 8.15
C HIS A 126 20.93 -5.90 7.29
N HIS A 127 19.64 -6.23 7.20
CA HIS A 127 19.16 -7.29 6.32
C HIS A 127 19.51 -7.03 4.85
N GLN A 128 19.29 -5.80 4.36
CA GLN A 128 19.54 -5.42 2.97
C GLN A 128 21.02 -5.37 2.62
N GLU A 129 21.92 -5.06 3.56
CA GLU A 129 23.37 -5.12 3.36
C GLU A 129 23.87 -6.55 3.12
N MET A 130 23.21 -7.52 3.75
CA MET A 130 23.63 -8.93 3.76
C MET A 130 22.94 -9.79 2.70
N ASN A 131 21.93 -9.27 2.01
CA ASN A 131 21.08 -10.02 1.07
C ASN A 131 21.03 -9.36 -0.31
N PRO A 132 20.78 -10.13 -1.39
CA PRO A 132 20.57 -9.55 -2.71
C PRO A 132 19.33 -8.64 -2.71
N THR A 133 19.33 -7.64 -3.58
CA THR A 133 18.14 -6.79 -3.74
C THR A 133 16.95 -7.62 -4.22
N ARG A 134 15.75 -7.25 -3.76
CA ARG A 134 14.52 -7.89 -4.21
C ARG A 134 14.34 -7.86 -5.74
N ALA A 135 14.80 -6.79 -6.40
CA ALA A 135 14.75 -6.68 -7.85
C ALA A 135 15.59 -7.77 -8.53
N SER A 136 16.80 -8.06 -8.04
CA SER A 136 17.67 -9.12 -8.57
C SER A 136 17.02 -10.50 -8.48
N GLU A 137 16.30 -10.78 -7.39
CA GLU A 137 15.55 -12.03 -7.21
C GLU A 137 14.36 -12.13 -8.16
N VAL A 138 13.54 -11.06 -8.24
CA VAL A 138 12.36 -11.03 -9.12
C VAL A 138 12.77 -11.16 -10.58
N MET A 139 13.87 -10.53 -11.01
CA MET A 139 14.42 -10.71 -12.35
C MET A 139 14.77 -12.18 -12.65
N LYS A 140 15.22 -12.96 -11.65
CA LYS A 140 15.47 -14.40 -11.82
C LYS A 140 14.16 -15.16 -11.98
N ILE A 141 13.20 -14.92 -11.09
CA ILE A 141 11.87 -15.55 -11.13
C ILE A 141 11.17 -15.27 -12.47
N GLU A 142 11.24 -14.03 -12.96
CA GLU A 142 10.63 -13.65 -14.23
C GLU A 142 11.27 -14.32 -15.44
N ARG A 143 12.60 -14.46 -15.47
CA ARG A 143 13.27 -15.21 -16.55
C ARG A 143 12.77 -16.64 -16.60
N ASP A 144 12.67 -17.29 -15.44
CA ASP A 144 12.20 -18.67 -15.35
C ASP A 144 10.72 -18.79 -15.77
N LEU A 145 9.87 -17.83 -15.39
CA LEU A 145 8.46 -17.78 -15.79
C LEU A 145 8.28 -17.51 -17.29
N ILE A 146 9.03 -16.55 -17.85
CA ILE A 146 8.96 -16.21 -19.28
C ILE A 146 9.37 -17.42 -20.12
N GLU A 147 10.39 -18.17 -19.70
CA GLU A 147 10.79 -19.38 -20.41
C GLU A 147 9.68 -20.44 -20.37
N LYS A 148 9.08 -20.67 -19.19
CA LYS A 148 7.95 -21.59 -19.06
C LYS A 148 6.77 -21.18 -19.93
N PHE A 149 6.44 -19.89 -20.00
CA PHE A 149 5.31 -19.39 -20.79
C PHE A 149 5.49 -19.53 -22.31
N LYS A 150 6.68 -19.90 -22.81
CA LYS A 150 6.86 -20.29 -24.21
C LYS A 150 6.22 -21.64 -24.53
N ASP A 151 6.06 -22.51 -23.55
CA ASP A 151 5.41 -23.80 -23.71
C ASP A 151 3.88 -23.62 -23.68
N THR A 152 3.28 -23.62 -24.87
CA THR A 152 1.83 -23.47 -25.05
C THR A 152 1.01 -24.67 -24.55
N SER A 153 1.66 -25.76 -24.10
CA SER A 153 0.97 -26.89 -23.47
C SER A 153 0.64 -26.66 -22.00
N ILE A 154 1.24 -25.64 -21.37
CA ILE A 154 0.93 -25.25 -19.99
C ILE A 154 -0.47 -24.63 -19.93
N THR A 155 -1.39 -25.33 -19.26
CA THR A 155 -2.79 -24.88 -19.06
C THR A 155 -3.10 -24.48 -17.62
N GLU A 156 -2.14 -24.63 -16.70
CA GLU A 156 -2.28 -24.26 -15.29
C GLU A 156 -1.36 -23.11 -14.93
N LYS A 157 -1.79 -22.27 -13.99
CA LYS A 157 -1.00 -21.13 -13.49
C LYS A 157 0.26 -21.68 -12.78
N PRO A 158 1.49 -21.35 -13.23
CA PRO A 158 2.70 -21.82 -12.59
C PRO A 158 2.78 -21.37 -11.13
N ALA A 159 3.16 -22.29 -10.22
CA ALA A 159 3.25 -22.01 -8.80
C ALA A 159 4.25 -20.89 -8.48
N GLU A 160 5.33 -20.77 -9.27
CA GLU A 160 6.37 -19.75 -9.08
C GLU A 160 5.87 -18.32 -9.31
N LEU A 161 4.72 -18.14 -9.98
CA LEU A 161 4.12 -16.82 -10.12
C LEU A 161 3.79 -16.19 -8.77
N MET A 162 3.48 -17.02 -7.76
CA MET A 162 3.24 -16.57 -6.39
C MET A 162 4.50 -16.00 -5.71
N LEU A 163 5.70 -16.32 -6.23
CA LEU A 163 6.97 -15.86 -5.69
C LEU A 163 7.36 -14.45 -6.16
N ARG A 164 6.70 -13.88 -7.17
CA ARG A 164 6.98 -12.49 -7.61
C ARG A 164 6.58 -11.44 -6.55
N GLY A 165 5.69 -11.79 -5.63
CA GLY A 165 4.96 -10.82 -4.80
C GLY A 165 3.70 -10.34 -5.53
N GLY A 166 2.75 -9.78 -4.79
CA GLY A 166 1.49 -9.31 -5.38
C GLY A 166 0.44 -10.40 -5.66
N ALA A 167 0.47 -11.50 -4.92
CA ALA A 167 -0.63 -12.44 -4.92
C ALA A 167 -1.97 -11.71 -4.65
N TYR A 168 -3.05 -12.16 -5.30
CA TYR A 168 -4.42 -11.67 -5.19
C TYR A 168 -4.74 -10.29 -5.76
N TYR A 169 -3.79 -9.60 -6.41
CA TYR A 169 -4.12 -8.37 -7.16
C TYR A 169 -5.20 -8.60 -8.22
N SER A 170 -5.16 -9.74 -8.92
CA SER A 170 -6.14 -10.09 -9.95
C SER A 170 -7.56 -10.22 -9.40
N ASP A 171 -7.70 -10.79 -8.21
CA ASP A 171 -9.00 -11.03 -7.57
C ASP A 171 -9.61 -9.70 -7.10
N SER A 172 -8.81 -8.88 -6.41
CA SER A 172 -9.22 -7.52 -6.01
C SER A 172 -9.60 -6.65 -7.21
N ALA A 173 -8.85 -6.73 -8.31
CA ALA A 173 -9.16 -6.02 -9.55
C ALA A 173 -10.47 -6.49 -10.18
N ALA A 174 -10.63 -7.81 -10.32
CA ALA A 174 -11.77 -8.40 -10.99
C ALA A 174 -13.08 -8.15 -10.22
N GLU A 175 -13.06 -8.29 -8.89
CA GLU A 175 -14.21 -7.99 -8.04
C GLU A 175 -14.60 -6.51 -8.16
N LEU A 176 -13.64 -5.59 -8.06
CA LEU A 176 -13.92 -4.16 -8.20
C LEU A 176 -14.51 -3.83 -9.57
N MET A 177 -13.96 -4.40 -10.66
CA MET A 177 -14.49 -4.19 -12.01
C MET A 177 -15.93 -4.71 -12.14
N ALA A 178 -16.23 -5.87 -11.57
CA ALA A 178 -17.57 -6.43 -11.56
C ALA A 178 -18.54 -5.52 -10.79
N ASP A 179 -18.16 -5.06 -9.60
CA ASP A 179 -19.01 -4.23 -8.74
C ASP A 179 -19.27 -2.83 -9.31
N ILE A 180 -18.28 -2.24 -10.00
CA ILE A 180 -18.47 -1.02 -10.77
C ILE A 180 -19.47 -1.26 -11.90
N TYR A 181 -19.31 -2.35 -12.65
CA TYR A 181 -20.15 -2.66 -13.81
C TYR A 181 -21.61 -2.93 -13.41
N THR A 182 -21.83 -3.61 -12.28
CA THR A 182 -23.17 -3.96 -11.80
C THR A 182 -23.77 -2.93 -10.85
N ASP A 183 -23.08 -1.82 -10.58
CA ASP A 183 -23.52 -0.79 -9.63
C ASP A 183 -23.81 -1.38 -8.22
N ALA A 184 -22.94 -2.27 -7.75
CA ALA A 184 -23.26 -3.19 -6.65
C ALA A 184 -23.38 -2.52 -5.27
N GLY A 185 -22.72 -1.37 -5.05
CA GLY A 185 -22.71 -0.70 -3.76
C GLY A 185 -21.94 -1.45 -2.67
N THR A 186 -20.98 -2.30 -3.06
CA THR A 186 -20.14 -3.08 -2.15
C THR A 186 -19.05 -2.23 -1.51
N ILE A 187 -18.44 -2.74 -0.42
CA ILE A 187 -17.37 -2.04 0.29
C ILE A 187 -16.02 -2.64 -0.09
N HIS A 188 -15.14 -1.79 -0.59
CA HIS A 188 -13.74 -2.11 -0.87
C HIS A 188 -12.81 -1.16 -0.12
N ILE A 189 -11.61 -1.61 0.19
CA ILE A 189 -10.54 -0.72 0.69
C ILE A 189 -9.70 -0.29 -0.49
N VAL A 190 -9.71 1.01 -0.80
CA VAL A 190 -9.09 1.56 -2.02
C VAL A 190 -8.40 2.87 -1.71
N ASN A 191 -7.52 3.29 -2.62
CA ASN A 191 -6.95 4.63 -2.62
C ASN A 191 -7.94 5.60 -3.29
N THR A 192 -8.49 6.50 -2.49
CA THR A 192 -9.47 7.51 -2.93
C THR A 192 -9.34 8.80 -2.11
N LYS A 193 -9.96 9.89 -2.56
CA LYS A 193 -9.98 11.15 -1.79
C LYS A 193 -10.64 10.93 -0.44
N ASN A 194 -10.08 11.54 0.60
CA ASN A 194 -10.62 11.48 1.95
C ASN A 194 -12.08 11.95 2.00
N ASN A 195 -12.43 13.04 1.29
CA ASN A 195 -13.80 13.58 1.23
C ASN A 195 -14.47 13.75 2.61
N GLY A 196 -13.67 14.08 3.63
CA GLY A 196 -14.13 14.24 5.02
C GLY A 196 -14.35 12.93 5.79
N ALA A 197 -14.01 11.78 5.22
CA ALA A 197 -14.17 10.47 5.87
C ALA A 197 -13.31 10.31 7.12
N VAL A 198 -12.05 10.76 7.07
CA VAL A 198 -11.08 10.75 8.17
C VAL A 198 -11.00 12.15 8.78
N PRO A 199 -11.43 12.34 10.05
CA PRO A 199 -11.33 13.63 10.73
C PRO A 199 -9.88 14.12 10.84
N GLY A 200 -9.68 15.43 10.61
CA GLY A 200 -8.37 16.07 10.72
C GLY A 200 -7.44 15.90 9.50
N ILE A 201 -7.86 15.13 8.49
CA ILE A 201 -7.14 15.01 7.21
C ILE A 201 -7.84 15.88 6.15
N PRO A 202 -7.12 16.68 5.34
CA PRO A 202 -7.73 17.44 4.26
C PRO A 202 -8.57 16.57 3.33
N SER A 203 -9.68 17.11 2.82
CA SER A 203 -10.65 16.32 2.04
C SER A 203 -10.13 15.89 0.67
N ASP A 204 -9.18 16.62 0.11
CA ASP A 204 -8.58 16.36 -1.19
C ASP A 204 -7.41 15.35 -1.14
N PHE A 205 -6.94 14.99 0.06
CA PHE A 205 -5.85 14.02 0.22
C PHE A 205 -6.34 12.61 -0.10
N VAL A 206 -5.55 11.85 -0.85
CA VAL A 206 -5.77 10.43 -1.09
C VAL A 206 -5.35 9.62 0.12
N MET A 207 -6.26 8.76 0.58
CA MET A 207 -6.07 7.81 1.67
C MET A 207 -6.42 6.40 1.19
N GLU A 208 -5.85 5.37 1.80
CA GLU A 208 -6.26 3.98 1.59
C GLU A 208 -7.27 3.61 2.68
N ILE A 209 -8.55 3.65 2.34
CA ILE A 209 -9.67 3.56 3.30
C ILE A 209 -10.86 2.79 2.69
N PRO A 210 -11.79 2.28 3.53
CA PRO A 210 -13.05 1.72 3.07
C PRO A 210 -13.88 2.74 2.26
N ALA A 211 -14.40 2.29 1.13
CA ALA A 211 -15.25 3.06 0.24
C ALA A 211 -16.37 2.18 -0.33
N ILE A 212 -17.54 2.77 -0.53
CA ILE A 212 -18.64 2.16 -1.29
C ILE A 212 -18.31 2.30 -2.78
N ILE A 213 -18.39 1.18 -3.50
CA ILE A 213 -18.06 1.09 -4.93
C ILE A 213 -19.35 0.97 -5.74
N ASN A 214 -19.49 1.85 -6.72
CA ASN A 214 -20.64 1.86 -7.62
C ASN A 214 -20.20 2.34 -9.02
N ALA A 215 -21.14 2.47 -9.96
CA ALA A 215 -20.85 2.83 -11.36
C ALA A 215 -20.21 4.22 -11.53
N SER A 216 -20.26 5.08 -10.50
CA SER A 216 -19.63 6.41 -10.49
C SER A 216 -18.23 6.45 -9.87
N GLY A 217 -17.79 5.37 -9.22
CA GLY A 217 -16.47 5.24 -8.61
C GLY A 217 -16.53 4.91 -7.12
N ALA A 218 -15.50 5.34 -6.38
CA ALA A 218 -15.33 5.07 -4.96
C ALA A 218 -15.84 6.23 -4.07
N HIS A 219 -16.66 5.91 -3.09
CA HIS A 219 -17.25 6.85 -2.12
C HIS A 219 -16.78 6.52 -0.71
N SER A 220 -15.85 7.31 -0.18
CA SER A 220 -15.21 7.10 1.12
C SER A 220 -16.21 7.01 2.27
N ILE A 221 -16.02 6.02 3.15
CA ILE A 221 -16.90 5.78 4.30
C ILE A 221 -16.34 6.52 5.52
N PRO A 222 -17.15 7.33 6.25
CA PRO A 222 -16.70 8.00 7.45
C PRO A 222 -16.15 7.06 8.51
N THR A 223 -15.07 7.48 9.17
CA THR A 223 -14.40 6.72 10.23
C THR A 223 -13.95 7.62 11.38
N SER A 224 -13.47 7.00 12.46
CA SER A 224 -12.91 7.71 13.60
C SER A 224 -11.52 8.29 13.30
N ALA A 225 -11.15 9.36 14.01
CA ALA A 225 -9.83 9.98 13.90
C ALA A 225 -8.70 8.97 14.18
N MET A 226 -7.56 9.15 13.51
CA MET A 226 -6.36 8.36 13.78
C MET A 226 -5.82 8.68 15.18
N ARG A 227 -5.19 7.68 15.80
CA ARG A 227 -4.40 7.89 17.02
C ARG A 227 -3.18 8.76 16.68
N PRO A 228 -2.68 9.63 17.59
CA PRO A 228 -1.64 10.61 17.24
C PRO A 228 -0.34 10.03 16.65
N ASP A 229 0.09 8.86 17.11
CA ASP A 229 1.26 8.14 16.59
C ASP A 229 1.07 7.68 15.14
N MET A 230 -0.12 7.20 14.76
CA MET A 230 -0.44 6.85 13.37
C MET A 230 -0.59 8.09 12.49
N ASP A 231 -1.32 9.11 12.99
CA ASP A 231 -1.57 10.37 12.29
C ASP A 231 -0.26 11.11 11.95
N SER A 232 0.67 11.17 12.90
CA SER A 232 1.97 11.84 12.70
C SER A 232 2.81 11.20 11.58
N LEU A 233 2.83 9.87 11.50
CA LEU A 233 3.55 9.16 10.44
C LEU A 233 2.85 9.34 9.09
N VAL A 234 1.52 9.24 9.05
CA VAL A 234 0.72 9.47 7.84
C VAL A 234 0.96 10.87 7.28
N ARG A 235 0.96 11.91 8.13
CA ARG A 235 1.22 13.28 7.70
C ARG A 235 2.62 13.46 7.13
N SER A 236 3.63 12.93 7.82
CA SER A 236 5.02 13.04 7.34
C SER A 236 5.20 12.40 5.95
N VAL A 237 4.62 11.22 5.73
CA VAL A 237 4.69 10.55 4.43
C VAL A 237 3.83 11.25 3.38
N LYS A 238 2.64 11.74 3.74
CA LYS A 238 1.79 12.50 2.82
C LYS A 238 2.47 13.79 2.35
N ASP A 239 3.14 14.52 3.24
CA ASP A 239 3.87 15.73 2.88
C ASP A 239 5.03 15.41 1.92
N PHE A 240 5.73 14.29 2.14
CA PHE A 240 6.71 13.75 1.18
C PHE A 240 6.08 13.44 -0.20
N GLU A 241 4.92 12.78 -0.24
CA GLU A 241 4.22 12.47 -1.49
C GLU A 241 3.87 13.76 -2.24
N LEU A 242 3.31 14.76 -1.55
CA LEU A 242 2.91 16.03 -2.16
C LEU A 242 4.10 16.82 -2.72
N LEU A 243 5.22 16.88 -1.99
CA LEU A 243 6.46 17.51 -2.48
C LEU A 243 7.04 16.76 -3.69
N SER A 244 6.97 15.42 -3.68
CA SER A 244 7.42 14.59 -4.81
C SER A 244 6.57 14.83 -6.06
N ILE A 245 5.25 14.96 -5.88
CA ILE A 245 4.31 15.27 -6.97
C ILE A 245 4.57 16.67 -7.52
N ASP A 246 4.73 17.67 -6.66
CA ASP A 246 5.04 19.04 -7.09
C ASP A 246 6.32 19.08 -7.91
N ALA A 247 7.39 18.43 -7.43
CA ALA A 247 8.64 18.30 -8.18
C ALA A 247 8.43 17.66 -9.55
N ALA A 248 7.74 16.52 -9.62
CA ALA A 248 7.53 15.76 -10.85
C ALA A 248 6.70 16.51 -11.89
N VAL A 249 5.70 17.29 -11.45
CA VAL A 249 4.78 18.00 -12.34
C VAL A 249 5.34 19.35 -12.79
N THR A 250 6.09 20.05 -11.93
CA THR A 250 6.55 21.42 -12.19
C THR A 250 8.02 21.52 -12.58
N GLY A 251 8.82 20.48 -12.37
CA GLY A 251 10.27 20.55 -12.50
C GLY A 251 10.96 21.31 -11.37
N ASN A 252 10.27 21.53 -10.23
CA ASN A 252 10.84 22.22 -9.08
C ASN A 252 11.86 21.32 -8.36
N GLU A 253 13.13 21.60 -8.58
CA GLU A 253 14.25 20.90 -7.95
C GLU A 253 14.31 21.11 -6.44
N GLU A 254 13.89 22.28 -5.93
CA GLU A 254 13.81 22.50 -4.48
C GLU A 254 12.76 21.59 -3.84
N SER A 255 11.61 21.40 -4.49
CA SER A 255 10.58 20.46 -4.03
C SER A 255 11.09 19.03 -4.02
N ALA A 256 11.90 18.61 -5.00
CA ALA A 256 12.52 17.29 -5.03
C ALA A 256 13.44 17.06 -3.82
N VAL A 257 14.30 18.05 -3.52
CA VAL A 257 15.23 17.97 -2.40
C VAL A 257 14.49 18.06 -1.05
N ARG A 258 13.45 18.90 -0.95
CA ARG A 258 12.57 18.96 0.22
C ARG A 258 11.86 17.62 0.44
N ALA A 259 11.35 16.98 -0.62
CA ALA A 259 10.74 15.67 -0.52
C ALA A 259 11.70 14.65 0.11
N LEU A 260 12.96 14.60 -0.34
CA LEU A 260 13.97 13.69 0.22
C LEU A 260 14.11 13.85 1.74
N ILE A 261 14.25 15.08 2.25
CA ILE A 261 14.45 15.31 3.69
C ILE A 261 13.15 15.24 4.52
N THR A 262 11.98 15.35 3.89
CA THR A 262 10.67 15.21 4.55
C THR A 262 10.30 13.74 4.72
N ASN A 263 10.78 12.85 3.85
CA ASN A 263 10.54 11.43 4.00
C ASN A 263 11.14 10.92 5.33
N PRO A 264 10.37 10.23 6.20
CA PRO A 264 10.90 9.66 7.45
C PRO A 264 12.06 8.68 7.28
N LEU A 265 12.21 8.10 6.08
CA LEU A 265 13.30 7.21 5.68
C LEU A 265 14.33 7.90 4.76
N GLY A 266 14.25 9.23 4.70
CA GLY A 266 15.08 10.07 3.86
C GLY A 266 16.52 10.25 4.37
N PRO A 267 17.38 10.87 3.56
CA PRO A 267 18.75 11.16 3.96
C PRO A 267 18.84 12.31 4.95
N ASP A 268 19.99 12.44 5.61
CA ASP A 268 20.40 13.69 6.25
C ASP A 268 20.44 14.83 5.23
N ILE A 269 20.16 16.06 5.68
CA ILE A 269 20.20 17.28 4.84
C ILE A 269 21.53 17.44 4.09
N SER A 270 22.65 17.01 4.69
CA SER A 270 23.97 17.08 4.08
C SER A 270 24.13 16.18 2.84
N GLN A 271 23.29 15.14 2.73
CA GLN A 271 23.30 14.15 1.65
C GLN A 271 22.17 14.35 0.64
N ALA A 272 21.20 15.23 0.91
CA ALA A 272 20.01 15.39 0.08
C ALA A 272 20.31 15.81 -1.37
N TYR A 273 21.11 16.87 -1.57
CA TYR A 273 21.52 17.29 -2.93
C TYR A 273 22.41 16.26 -3.63
N PRO A 274 23.45 15.69 -2.99
CA PRO A 274 24.22 14.60 -3.58
C PRO A 274 23.35 13.41 -4.02
N LEU A 275 22.40 12.98 -3.19
CA LEU A 275 21.47 11.91 -3.51
C LEU A 275 20.57 12.29 -4.68
N TRP A 276 19.97 13.49 -4.66
CA TRP A 276 19.13 13.97 -5.77
C TRP A 276 19.88 13.98 -7.10
N LYS A 277 21.12 14.51 -7.12
CA LYS A 277 21.96 14.50 -8.32
C LYS A 277 22.20 13.08 -8.83
N ARG A 278 22.47 12.13 -7.93
CA ARG A 278 22.65 10.72 -8.28
C ARG A 278 21.37 10.10 -8.85
N LEU A 279 20.22 10.33 -8.21
CA LEU A 279 18.92 9.86 -8.70
C LEU A 279 18.61 10.39 -10.10
N ARG A 280 18.93 11.66 -10.39
CA ARG A 280 18.77 12.24 -11.73
C ARG A 280 19.64 11.55 -12.77
N GLU A 281 20.90 11.29 -12.45
CA GLU A 281 21.82 10.63 -13.38
C GLU A 281 21.40 9.18 -13.65
N GLU A 282 21.07 8.41 -12.60
CA GLU A 282 20.65 7.01 -12.73
C GLU A 282 19.31 6.85 -13.45
N ASN A 283 18.44 7.86 -13.42
CA ASN A 283 17.11 7.87 -14.07
C ASN A 283 17.05 8.81 -15.28
N LYS A 284 18.19 9.12 -15.89
CA LYS A 284 18.27 10.01 -17.05
C LYS A 284 17.39 9.49 -18.20
N GLY A 285 16.55 10.38 -18.73
CA GLY A 285 15.56 10.05 -19.77
C GLY A 285 14.23 9.50 -19.25
N LEU A 286 14.11 9.25 -17.93
CA LEU A 286 12.89 8.73 -17.31
C LEU A 286 12.14 9.79 -16.46
N LEU A 287 12.85 10.81 -15.97
CA LEU A 287 12.28 11.86 -15.09
C LEU A 287 11.53 13.01 -15.80
N GLY A 288 10.93 12.75 -16.96
CA GLY A 288 10.09 13.73 -17.67
C GLY A 288 10.74 15.11 -17.80
N ILE A 289 10.07 16.12 -17.22
CA ILE A 289 10.44 17.55 -17.25
C ILE A 289 11.85 17.86 -16.75
N PHE A 290 12.46 16.99 -15.94
CA PHE A 290 13.85 17.16 -15.49
C PHE A 290 14.91 16.71 -16.52
N ASN A 291 14.49 16.15 -17.66
CA ASN A 291 15.38 15.77 -18.77
C ASN A 291 15.41 16.79 -19.91
N GLU A 292 14.52 17.78 -19.88
CA GLU A 292 14.45 18.91 -20.83
C GLU A 292 15.41 20.02 -20.41
#